data_AF-A0A933MFB4-F1
#
_entry.id   AF-A0A933MFB4-F1
#
_cell.length_a   1.000
_cell.length_b   1.000
_cell.length_c   1.000
_cell.angle_alpha   90.00
_cell.angle_beta   90.00
_cell.angle_gamma   90.00
#
_symmetry.space_group_name_H-M   'P 1'
#
loop_
_entity.id
_entity.type
_entity.pdbx_description
1 polymer ?
#
loop_
_entity_poly.entity_id
_entity_poly.type
_entity_poly.pdbx_seq_one_letter_code
_entity_poly.pdbx_strand_id
1 'polypeptide(L)'
;MVHRRALNQAMIHAARVPARAQLPAADLIRALRSALRMSQAQLARRCGLPRQHVAKVESGKVVPRLDTLGRILKAMFCDLVLLPRPVIRPGDALAERDLLKPYSRSPWA
;
A
#
# COMPACT_ATOMS: atom_id res chain seq x y z
N MET A 1 -18.82 -15.19 -4.70
CA MET A 1 -17.85 -15.43 -5.80
C MET A 1 -16.94 -14.23 -6.11
N VAL A 2 -17.45 -12.98 -6.12
CA VAL A 2 -16.67 -11.76 -6.46
C VAL A 2 -15.48 -11.50 -5.53
N HIS A 3 -15.64 -11.69 -4.21
CA HIS A 3 -14.57 -11.46 -3.23
C HIS A 3 -13.34 -12.37 -3.42
N ARG A 4 -13.52 -13.61 -3.89
CA ARG A 4 -12.42 -14.56 -4.14
C ARG A 4 -11.59 -14.16 -5.36
N ARG A 5 -12.24 -13.67 -6.42
CA ARG A 5 -11.52 -13.16 -7.61
C ARG A 5 -10.74 -11.89 -7.29
N ALA A 6 -11.34 -10.95 -6.56
CA ALA A 6 -10.66 -9.72 -6.15
C ALA A 6 -9.45 -10.01 -5.27
N LEU A 7 -9.59 -10.90 -4.29
CA LEU A 7 -8.48 -11.35 -3.45
C LEU A 7 -7.37 -12.01 -4.29
N ASN A 8 -7.72 -12.94 -5.17
CA ASN A 8 -6.74 -13.61 -6.03
C ASN A 8 -5.97 -12.62 -6.91
N GLN A 9 -6.65 -11.66 -7.53
CA GLN A 9 -6.00 -10.61 -8.32
C GLN A 9 -5.05 -9.76 -7.46
N ALA A 10 -5.50 -9.34 -6.27
CA ALA A 10 -4.65 -8.61 -5.33
C ALA A 10 -3.41 -9.41 -4.92
N MET A 11 -3.53 -10.73 -4.69
CA MET A 11 -2.40 -11.61 -4.38
C MET A 11 -1.41 -11.71 -5.55
N ILE A 12 -1.89 -11.83 -6.79
CA ILE A 12 -1.04 -11.87 -7.99
C ILE A 12 -0.25 -10.57 -8.13
N HIS A 13 -0.90 -9.42 -7.92
CA HIS A 13 -0.23 -8.12 -7.98
C HIS A 13 0.80 -7.97 -6.83
N ALA A 14 0.43 -8.36 -5.61
CA ALA A 14 1.34 -8.29 -4.45
C ALA A 14 2.58 -9.17 -4.62
N ALA A 15 2.45 -10.34 -5.26
CA ALA A 15 3.57 -11.25 -5.52
C ALA A 15 4.65 -10.64 -6.45
N ARG A 16 4.28 -9.69 -7.31
CA ARG A 16 5.22 -8.98 -8.21
C ARG A 16 6.01 -7.88 -7.49
N VAL A 17 5.60 -7.48 -6.28
CA VAL A 17 6.30 -6.46 -5.50
C VAL A 17 7.51 -7.12 -4.79
N PRO A 18 8.74 -6.66 -5.04
CA PRO A 18 9.93 -7.27 -4.43
C PRO A 18 9.85 -7.23 -2.90
N ALA A 19 10.24 -8.34 -2.26
CA ALA A 19 10.07 -8.56 -0.82
C ALA A 19 10.76 -7.52 0.08
N ARG A 20 11.78 -6.83 -0.46
CA ARG A 20 12.58 -5.83 0.25
C ARG A 20 12.45 -4.42 -0.32
N ALA A 21 11.36 -4.08 -0.99
CA ALA A 21 11.07 -2.70 -1.38
C ALA A 21 10.66 -1.87 -0.14
N GLN A 22 11.60 -1.59 0.75
CA GLN A 22 11.41 -0.71 1.90
C GLN A 22 11.91 0.68 1.53
N LEU A 23 11.20 1.34 0.60
CA LEU A 23 11.43 2.75 0.33
C LEU A 23 10.39 3.56 1.12
N PRO A 24 10.81 4.47 2.02
CA PRO A 24 9.90 5.40 2.67
C PRO A 24 9.09 6.17 1.62
N ALA A 25 7.81 6.42 1.91
CA ALA A 25 6.94 7.19 1.02
C ALA A 25 7.54 8.58 0.69
N ALA A 26 8.26 9.18 1.63
CA ALA A 26 8.98 10.44 1.46
C ALA A 26 9.99 10.40 0.31
N ASP A 27 10.78 9.33 0.22
CA ASP A 27 11.80 9.17 -0.82
C ASP A 27 11.18 8.90 -2.19
N LEU A 28 10.11 8.08 -2.24
CA LEU A 28 9.35 7.84 -3.47
C LEU A 28 8.73 9.14 -4.00
N ILE A 29 8.10 9.94 -3.13
CA ILE A 29 7.51 11.23 -3.51
C ILE A 29 8.61 12.16 -4.05
N ARG A 30 9.75 12.27 -3.36
CA ARG A 30 10.87 13.13 -3.78
C ARG A 30 11.46 12.68 -5.11
N ALA A 31 11.67 11.37 -5.29
CA ALA A 31 12.22 10.79 -6.51
C ALA A 31 11.27 11.03 -7.70
N LEU A 32 9.98 10.73 -7.54
CA LEU A 32 8.97 10.95 -8.57
C LEU A 32 8.82 12.42 -8.93
N ARG A 33 8.76 13.32 -7.93
CA ARG A 33 8.72 14.77 -8.15
C ARG A 33 9.92 15.23 -8.98
N SER A 34 11.12 14.74 -8.64
CA SER A 34 12.36 15.10 -9.34
C SER A 34 12.38 14.57 -10.78
N ALA A 35 11.93 13.33 -11.01
CA ALA A 35 11.79 12.76 -12.35
C ALA A 35 10.82 13.56 -13.23
N LEU A 36 9.77 14.10 -12.63
CA LEU A 36 8.80 15.00 -13.28
C LEU A 36 9.28 16.45 -13.40
N ARG A 37 10.51 16.77 -12.98
CA ARG A 37 11.10 18.13 -12.98
C ARG A 37 10.24 19.18 -12.27
N MET A 38 9.52 18.77 -11.22
CA MET A 38 8.69 19.67 -10.43
C MET A 38 9.45 20.19 -9.21
N SER A 39 9.28 21.46 -8.86
CA SER A 39 9.65 21.99 -7.55
C SER A 39 8.62 21.60 -6.48
N GLN A 40 8.99 21.67 -5.20
CA GLN A 40 8.05 21.47 -4.09
C GLN A 40 6.87 22.46 -4.14
N ALA A 41 7.10 23.69 -4.61
CA ALA A 41 6.05 24.70 -4.76
C ALA A 41 5.05 24.32 -5.87
N GLN A 42 5.52 23.78 -6.98
CA GLN A 42 4.66 23.30 -8.06
C GLN A 42 3.84 22.09 -7.62
N LEU A 43 4.46 21.12 -6.93
CA LEU A 43 3.72 19.98 -6.38
C LEU A 43 2.65 20.45 -5.39
N ALA A 44 3.01 21.33 -4.46
CA ALA A 44 2.10 21.91 -3.47
C ALA A 44 0.88 22.59 -4.12
N ARG A 45 1.10 23.40 -5.16
CA ARG A 45 0.01 24.02 -5.94
C ARG A 45 -0.88 22.97 -6.60
N ARG A 46 -0.30 21.95 -7.22
CA ARG A 46 -1.06 20.89 -7.92
C ARG A 46 -1.87 20.01 -6.98
N CYS A 47 -1.37 19.69 -5.79
CA CYS A 47 -2.10 18.88 -4.81
C CYS A 47 -2.96 19.71 -3.85
N GLY A 48 -2.93 21.05 -3.93
CA GLY A 48 -3.69 21.95 -3.07
C GLY A 48 -3.25 21.89 -1.61
N LEU A 49 -1.95 21.80 -1.35
CA LEU A 49 -1.34 21.77 -0.02
C LEU A 49 -0.38 22.94 0.18
N PRO A 50 -0.11 23.37 1.42
CA PRO A 50 0.95 24.34 1.69
C PRO A 50 2.33 23.77 1.29
N ARG A 51 3.20 24.60 0.69
CA ARG A 51 4.58 24.21 0.32
C ARG A 51 5.35 23.62 1.51
N GLN A 52 5.21 24.20 2.69
CA GLN A 52 5.84 23.70 3.91
C GLN A 52 5.37 22.29 4.30
N HIS A 53 4.11 21.94 4.01
CA HIS A 53 3.59 20.60 4.25
C HIS A 53 4.27 19.59 3.32
N VAL A 54 4.36 19.90 2.02
CA VAL A 54 5.09 19.06 1.05
C VAL A 54 6.55 18.86 1.47
N ALA A 55 7.23 19.92 1.92
CA ALA A 55 8.60 19.83 2.42
C ALA A 55 8.74 18.93 3.68
N LYS A 56 7.79 19.00 4.61
CA LYS A 56 7.75 18.12 5.79
C LYS A 56 7.50 16.65 5.43
N VAL A 57 6.62 16.41 4.46
CA VAL A 57 6.37 15.05 3.93
C VAL A 57 7.61 14.51 3.24
N GLU A 58 8.22 15.27 2.33
CA GLU A 58 9.42 14.83 1.61
C GLU A 58 10.62 14.64 2.53
N SER A 59 10.70 15.34 3.67
CA SER A 59 11.77 15.14 4.66
C SER A 59 11.49 14.01 5.66
N GLY A 60 10.34 13.34 5.56
CA GLY A 60 9.93 12.29 6.50
C GLY A 60 9.51 12.79 7.89
N LYS A 61 9.49 14.12 8.11
CA LYS A 61 9.06 14.73 9.38
C LYS A 61 7.57 14.56 9.66
N VAL A 62 6.78 14.35 8.61
CA VAL A 62 5.34 14.10 8.70
C VAL A 62 4.98 12.93 7.80
N VAL A 63 4.28 11.95 8.36
CA VAL A 63 3.62 10.89 7.59
C VAL A 63 2.24 11.40 7.16
N PRO A 64 1.99 11.57 5.85
CA PRO A 64 0.68 12.04 5.39
C PRO A 64 -0.39 10.97 5.64
N ARG A 65 -1.62 11.41 5.88
CA ARG A 65 -2.79 10.52 5.87
C ARG A 65 -2.99 9.92 4.49
N LEU A 66 -3.71 8.79 4.42
CA LEU A 66 -3.92 8.04 3.17
C LEU A 66 -4.57 8.88 2.07
N ASP A 67 -5.56 9.71 2.41
CA ASP A 67 -6.23 10.64 1.51
C ASP A 67 -5.26 11.70 0.94
N THR A 68 -4.40 12.23 1.80
CA THR A 68 -3.40 13.25 1.47
C THR A 68 -2.33 12.65 0.58
N LEU A 69 -1.87 11.44 0.89
CA LEU A 69 -0.93 10.68 0.06
C LEU A 69 -1.53 10.42 -1.33
N GLY A 70 -2.79 9.99 -1.40
CA GLY A 70 -3.51 9.81 -2.65
C GLY A 70 -3.57 11.09 -3.48
N ARG A 71 -3.89 12.24 -2.86
CA ARG A 71 -3.88 13.56 -3.53
C ARG A 71 -2.50 13.94 -4.05
N ILE A 72 -1.45 13.71 -3.27
CA ILE A 72 -0.05 13.99 -3.67
C ILE A 72 0.34 13.14 -4.88
N LEU A 73 0.08 11.84 -4.82
CA LEU A 73 0.38 10.92 -5.93
C LEU A 73 -0.44 11.26 -7.18
N LYS A 74 -1.72 11.58 -7.04
CA LYS A 74 -2.58 11.96 -8.17
C LYS A 74 -2.08 13.23 -8.86
N ALA A 75 -1.61 14.21 -8.09
CA ALA A 75 -0.99 15.41 -8.63
C ALA A 75 0.29 15.12 -9.46
N MET A 76 0.93 13.98 -9.22
CA MET A 76 2.08 13.45 -9.95
C MET A 76 1.71 12.34 -10.94
N PHE A 77 0.44 12.23 -11.33
CA PHE A 77 -0.06 11.25 -12.31
C PHE A 77 0.07 9.79 -11.89
N CYS A 78 0.07 9.52 -10.57
CA CYS A 78 0.07 8.16 -10.03
C CYS A 78 -1.21 7.90 -9.22
N ASP A 79 -1.72 6.68 -9.29
CA ASP A 79 -2.77 6.21 -8.41
C ASP A 79 -2.17 5.51 -7.19
N LEU A 80 -2.80 5.70 -6.03
CA LEU A 80 -2.45 4.98 -4.81
C LEU A 80 -3.17 3.63 -4.81
N VAL A 81 -2.41 2.55 -4.90
CA VAL A 81 -2.95 1.18 -4.83
C VAL A 81 -2.54 0.54 -3.52
N LEU A 82 -3.52 0.05 -2.76
CA LEU A 82 -3.28 -0.74 -1.56
C LEU A 82 -3.35 -2.23 -1.92
N LEU A 83 -2.22 -2.94 -1.77
CA LEU A 83 -2.14 -4.37 -2.03
C LEU A 83 -1.84 -5.12 -0.72
N PRO A 84 -2.74 -6.01 -0.24
CA PRO A 84 -2.41 -6.88 0.87
C PRO A 84 -1.31 -7.86 0.46
N ARG A 85 -0.24 -7.93 1.24
CA ARG A 85 0.82 -8.94 1.07
C ARG A 85 0.62 -10.04 2.10
N PRO A 86 0.27 -11.28 1.70
CA PRO A 86 0.12 -12.37 2.64
C PRO A 86 1.49 -12.77 3.21
N VAL A 87 1.59 -12.82 4.53
CA VAL A 87 2.75 -13.44 5.21
C VAL A 87 2.60 -14.96 5.19
N ILE A 88 1.37 -15.44 5.29
CA ILE A 88 0.95 -16.85 5.24
C ILE A 88 -0.07 -16.97 4.11
N ARG A 89 -0.06 -18.07 3.33
CA ARG A 89 -1.06 -18.25 2.27
C ARG A 89 -2.44 -18.33 2.91
N PRO A 90 -3.50 -17.73 2.33
CA PRO A 90 -4.84 -17.79 2.91
C PRO A 90 -5.34 -19.23 3.16
N GLY A 91 -4.94 -20.21 2.35
CA GLY A 91 -5.26 -21.62 2.56
C GLY A 91 -4.61 -22.19 3.83
N ASP A 92 -3.34 -21.87 4.06
CA ASP A 92 -2.60 -22.31 5.25
C ASP A 92 -3.20 -21.68 6.51
N ALA A 93 -3.56 -20.39 6.44
CA ALA A 93 -4.24 -19.70 7.54
C ALA A 93 -5.64 -20.27 7.85
N LEU A 94 -6.38 -20.72 6.82
CA LEU A 94 -7.67 -21.40 7.00
C LEU A 94 -7.48 -22.80 7.61
N ALA A 95 -6.47 -23.55 7.15
CA ALA A 95 -6.13 -24.86 7.70
C ALA A 95 -5.75 -24.75 9.18
N GLU A 96 -4.89 -23.79 9.54
CA GLU A 96 -4.51 -23.52 10.93
C GLU A 96 -5.74 -23.17 11.80
N ARG A 97 -6.62 -22.29 11.31
CA ARG A 97 -7.88 -21.95 12.01
C ARG A 97 -8.78 -23.17 12.20
N ASP A 98 -8.89 -24.03 11.19
CA ASP A 98 -9.76 -25.20 11.23
C ASP A 98 -9.16 -26.35 12.08
N LEU A 99 -7.84 -26.45 12.17
CA LEU A 99 -7.13 -27.34 13.10
C LEU A 99 -7.26 -26.90 14.56
N LEU A 100 -7.39 -25.58 14.82
CA LEU A 100 -7.63 -25.02 16.15
C LEU A 100 -9.09 -25.14 16.62
N LYS A 101 -10.00 -25.65 15.78
CA LYS A 101 -11.36 -25.99 16.25
C LYS A 101 -11.25 -27.24 17.15
N PRO A 102 -11.81 -27.21 18.37
CA PRO A 102 -11.83 -28.39 19.22
C PRO A 102 -12.49 -29.54 18.47
N TYR A 103 -11.77 -30.64 18.35
CA TYR A 103 -12.17 -31.89 17.69
C TYR A 103 -13.34 -32.51 18.47
N SER A 104 -14.52 -31.92 18.38
CA SER A 104 -15.68 -32.33 19.19
C SER A 104 -16.45 -33.50 18.60
N ARG A 105 -16.23 -33.87 17.32
CA ARG A 105 -16.72 -35.11 16.71
C ARG A 105 -15.76 -35.61 15.64
N SER A 106 -15.24 -36.82 15.84
CA SER A 106 -14.53 -37.57 14.80
C SER A 106 -15.50 -37.88 13.66
N PRO A 107 -15.12 -37.73 12.38
CA PRO A 107 -15.89 -38.22 11.24
C PRO A 107 -15.95 -39.76 11.16
N TRP A 108 -15.17 -40.46 12.00
CA TRP A 108 -15.04 -41.91 12.05
C TRP A 108 -15.64 -42.52 13.33
N ALA A 109 -16.44 -41.75 14.07
CA ALA A 109 -17.22 -42.23 15.21
C ALA A 109 -18.67 -42.54 14.78
#